data_AF-A0A1I6XPN5-F1
#
_entry.id   AF-A0A1I6XPN5-F1
#
_cell.length_a   1.000
_cell.length_b   1.000
_cell.length_c   1.000
_cell.angle_alpha   90.00
_cell.angle_beta   90.00
_cell.angle_gamma   90.00
#
_symmetry.space_group_name_H-M   'P 1'
#
loop_
_entity.id
_entity.type
_entity.pdbx_description
1 polymer ?
#
loop_
_entity_poly.entity_id
_entity_poly.type
_entity_poly.pdbx_seq_one_letter_code
_entity_poly.pdbx_strand_id
1 'polypeptide(L)'
;MNRRTIRSLLVVAASSGLVLTASPALAGEDTGAVPEGSGPWAPVEEVLPGYYDPVDVAACGTTVAITPGDVADREGRITELPDGRLVIESRGAQTIDLTRQDTGQMIDELNVSGPYFEVVSADGTYIIGIYEAPTILYPYPELGPVDAAAFEAAGIPDLAYVKKGVVRFDLVIDPETGQAVTEEADVDARVIDLCTWFDGNRGHGNGNGNGNGHKNGNHRD
;
A
#
# COMPACT_ATOMS: atom_id res chain seq x y z
N MET A 1 -7.92 2.23 -23.46
CA MET A 1 -8.30 2.27 -22.04
C MET A 1 -7.22 3.04 -21.31
N ASN A 2 -7.44 4.32 -21.03
CA ASN A 2 -6.47 5.14 -20.31
C ASN A 2 -6.62 4.83 -18.81
N ARG A 3 -5.86 3.87 -18.31
CA ARG A 3 -5.67 3.67 -16.86
C ARG A 3 -4.69 4.74 -16.41
N ARG A 4 -5.20 5.82 -15.80
CA ARG A 4 -4.38 6.81 -15.08
C ARG A 4 -4.53 6.47 -13.60
N THR A 5 -3.61 5.66 -13.09
CA THR A 5 -3.47 5.35 -11.66
C THR A 5 -2.82 6.54 -10.94
N ILE A 6 -3.16 6.68 -9.66
CA ILE A 6 -3.00 7.84 -8.75
C ILE A 6 -1.62 8.51 -8.75
N ARG A 7 -0.54 7.78 -9.04
CA ARG A 7 0.84 8.33 -9.06
C ARG A 7 1.23 9.05 -10.36
N SER A 8 0.37 9.06 -11.38
CA SER A 8 0.64 9.75 -12.66
C SER A 8 0.36 11.27 -12.64
N LEU A 9 0.04 11.84 -11.47
CA LEU A 9 -0.42 13.23 -11.32
C LEU A 9 0.72 14.19 -10.93
N LEU A 10 1.89 14.13 -11.55
CA LEU A 10 2.85 15.24 -11.41
C LEU A 10 3.77 15.42 -12.62
N VAL A 11 3.33 16.25 -13.56
CA VAL A 11 4.23 17.10 -14.34
C VAL A 11 3.71 18.52 -14.21
N VAL A 12 4.06 19.18 -13.10
CA VAL A 12 3.90 20.63 -12.96
C VAL A 12 5.28 21.26 -13.11
N ALA A 13 5.58 21.74 -14.31
CA ALA A 13 6.75 22.57 -14.57
C ALA A 13 6.54 23.94 -13.91
N ALA A 14 7.00 24.11 -12.68
CA ALA A 14 6.98 25.40 -11.98
C ALA A 14 8.29 26.15 -12.23
N SER A 15 8.37 26.87 -13.35
CA SER A 15 9.38 27.90 -13.57
C SER A 15 8.89 29.22 -12.97
N SER A 16 9.38 29.60 -11.77
CA SER A 16 9.47 30.99 -11.30
C SER A 16 10.32 31.06 -10.03
N GLY A 17 11.46 31.74 -10.11
CA GLY A 17 12.42 31.87 -9.03
C GLY A 17 11.96 32.83 -7.92
N LEU A 18 12.25 32.45 -6.68
CA LEU A 18 12.32 33.35 -5.54
C LEU A 18 13.63 33.07 -4.78
N VAL A 19 14.38 34.15 -4.54
CA VAL A 19 15.59 34.16 -3.72
C VAL A 19 15.16 34.20 -2.27
N LEU A 20 15.52 33.19 -1.47
CA LEU A 20 15.36 33.18 -0.02
C LEU A 20 16.71 33.00 0.68
N THR A 21 16.96 33.88 1.64
CA THR A 21 18.17 33.96 2.46
C THR A 21 18.22 32.82 3.47
N ALA A 22 19.32 32.05 3.46
CA ALA A 22 19.56 30.92 4.33
C ALA A 22 19.73 31.33 5.81
N SER A 23 19.09 30.57 6.71
CA SER A 23 19.56 30.41 8.09
C SER A 23 19.85 28.93 8.31
N PRO A 24 21.07 28.54 8.68
CA PRO A 24 21.38 27.15 8.98
C PRO A 24 20.92 26.85 10.41
N ALA A 25 19.90 26.01 10.53
CA ALA A 25 19.60 25.31 11.77
C ALA A 25 19.38 23.83 11.41
N LEU A 26 20.44 23.17 10.96
CA LEU A 26 20.49 21.72 10.81
C LEU A 26 21.26 21.15 12.01
N ALA A 27 20.51 20.83 13.06
CA ALA A 27 20.96 20.01 14.17
C ALA A 27 19.78 19.15 14.60
N GLY A 28 19.79 17.90 14.13
CA GLY A 28 18.72 16.92 14.32
C GLY A 28 18.75 15.87 13.23
N GLU A 29 19.86 15.14 13.12
CA GLU A 29 19.86 13.82 12.51
C GLU A 29 18.89 12.93 13.31
N ASP A 30 18.12 12.13 12.59
CA ASP A 30 17.43 10.94 13.09
C ASP A 30 16.08 11.15 13.81
N THR A 31 15.01 11.24 13.01
CA THR A 31 13.86 10.34 13.17
C THR A 31 13.24 10.19 11.78
N GLY A 32 12.98 8.97 11.31
CA GLY A 32 12.24 8.71 10.07
C GLY A 32 10.78 9.19 10.08
N ALA A 33 10.47 10.27 10.79
CA ALA A 33 9.16 10.89 10.89
C ALA A 33 8.85 11.66 9.60
N VAL A 34 7.76 11.27 8.94
CA VAL A 34 7.21 12.01 7.81
C VAL A 34 6.68 13.36 8.31
N PRO A 35 7.02 14.48 7.66
CA PRO A 35 6.43 15.77 8.01
C PRO A 35 4.91 15.72 7.86
N GLU A 36 4.18 16.22 8.86
CA GLU A 36 2.72 16.32 8.77
C GLU A 36 2.30 17.46 7.83
N GLY A 37 1.30 17.20 6.99
CA GLY A 37 0.70 18.22 6.15
C GLY A 37 -0.07 19.27 6.95
N SER A 38 -0.14 20.48 6.41
CA SER A 38 -0.95 21.58 6.91
C SER A 38 -2.04 21.88 5.86
N GLY A 39 -3.22 21.32 6.06
CA GLY A 39 -4.34 21.50 5.15
C GLY A 39 -5.61 20.87 5.70
N PRO A 40 -6.80 21.32 5.26
CA PRO A 40 -8.06 20.67 5.60
C PRO A 40 -8.08 19.26 4.99
N TRP A 41 -8.70 18.34 5.72
CA TRP A 41 -9.09 17.05 5.17
C TRP A 41 -10.33 17.24 4.29
N ALA A 42 -10.38 16.50 3.18
CA ALA A 42 -11.52 16.45 2.29
C ALA A 42 -11.79 14.99 1.90
N PRO A 43 -13.01 14.65 1.46
CA PRO A 43 -13.29 13.32 0.90
C PRO A 43 -12.22 12.93 -0.13
N VAL A 44 -11.72 11.69 -0.04
CA VAL A 44 -10.54 11.28 -0.81
C VAL A 44 -10.74 11.40 -2.32
N GLU A 45 -11.97 11.25 -2.81
CA GLU A 45 -12.32 11.39 -4.23
C GLU A 45 -12.23 12.83 -4.76
N GLU A 46 -12.36 13.84 -3.88
CA GLU A 46 -12.12 15.24 -4.23
C GLU A 46 -10.62 15.53 -4.38
N VAL A 47 -9.79 14.84 -3.58
CA VAL A 47 -8.34 15.00 -3.57
C VAL A 47 -7.67 14.15 -4.67
N LEU A 48 -8.15 12.92 -4.84
CA LEU A 48 -7.65 11.91 -5.75
C LEU A 48 -8.83 11.35 -6.58
N PRO A 49 -9.19 11.99 -7.70
CA PRO A 49 -10.26 11.50 -8.57
C PRO A 49 -9.99 10.06 -9.03
N GLY A 50 -11.00 9.21 -8.96
CA GLY A 50 -10.89 7.78 -9.28
C GLY A 50 -10.30 6.92 -8.17
N TYR A 51 -10.17 7.44 -6.93
CA TYR A 51 -9.65 6.66 -5.79
C TYR A 51 -10.40 5.33 -5.57
N TYR A 52 -11.70 5.29 -5.83
CA TYR A 52 -12.54 4.09 -5.71
C TYR A 52 -12.77 3.34 -7.04
N ASP A 53 -12.03 3.68 -8.10
CA ASP A 53 -12.15 2.92 -9.35
C ASP A 53 -11.59 1.51 -9.15
N PRO A 54 -12.27 0.46 -9.67
CA PRO A 54 -11.75 -0.90 -9.66
C PRO A 54 -10.37 -1.02 -10.31
N VAL A 55 -9.49 -1.82 -9.72
CA VAL A 55 -8.17 -2.13 -10.29
C VAL A 55 -7.99 -3.63 -10.47
N ASP A 56 -7.35 -4.02 -11.57
CA ASP A 56 -6.93 -5.40 -11.82
C ASP A 56 -5.43 -5.50 -11.59
N VAL A 57 -5.02 -6.43 -10.73
CA VAL A 57 -3.61 -6.67 -10.41
C VAL A 57 -3.21 -8.09 -10.82
N ALA A 58 -1.99 -8.24 -11.33
CA ALA A 58 -1.41 -9.55 -11.63
C ALA A 58 -0.80 -10.12 -10.35
N ALA A 59 -1.48 -11.07 -9.72
CA ALA A 59 -1.05 -11.70 -8.48
C ALA A 59 -1.64 -13.11 -8.35
N CYS A 60 -1.07 -13.92 -7.46
CA CYS A 60 -1.56 -15.28 -7.19
C CYS A 60 -1.60 -16.19 -8.44
N GLY A 61 -0.68 -15.94 -9.40
CA GLY A 61 -0.63 -16.65 -10.68
C GLY A 61 -1.77 -16.32 -11.65
N THR A 62 -2.53 -15.26 -11.42
CA THR A 62 -3.73 -14.88 -12.18
C THR A 62 -3.98 -13.36 -12.09
N THR A 63 -5.18 -12.92 -12.47
CA THR A 63 -5.67 -11.57 -12.21
C THR A 63 -6.54 -11.57 -10.95
N VAL A 64 -6.27 -10.64 -10.03
CA VAL A 64 -7.14 -10.33 -8.90
C VAL A 64 -7.77 -8.96 -9.15
N ALA A 65 -9.10 -8.91 -9.16
CA ALA A 65 -9.83 -7.65 -9.17
C ALA A 65 -9.97 -7.13 -7.75
N ILE A 66 -9.67 -5.84 -7.57
CA ILE A 66 -9.82 -5.10 -6.32
C ILE A 66 -10.90 -4.06 -6.54
N THR A 67 -11.97 -4.14 -5.76
CA THR A 67 -13.09 -3.20 -5.81
C THR A 67 -13.33 -2.57 -4.44
N PRO A 68 -13.92 -1.36 -4.38
CA PRO A 68 -14.41 -0.82 -3.11
C PRO A 68 -15.44 -1.77 -2.49
N GLY A 69 -15.38 -1.95 -1.17
CA GLY A 69 -16.42 -2.62 -0.41
C GLY A 69 -17.50 -1.64 0.07
N ASP A 70 -18.29 -2.08 1.05
CA ASP A 70 -19.42 -1.34 1.62
C ASP A 70 -18.99 -0.10 2.42
N VAL A 71 -17.75 -0.06 2.93
CA VAL A 71 -17.21 1.08 3.69
C VAL A 71 -16.25 1.89 2.82
N ALA A 72 -16.62 3.15 2.58
CA ALA A 72 -15.89 4.10 1.73
C ALA A 72 -15.85 5.51 2.35
N ASP A 73 -15.31 5.64 3.55
CA ASP A 73 -15.22 6.89 4.31
C ASP A 73 -13.75 7.28 4.53
N ARG A 74 -13.05 7.51 3.41
CA ARG A 74 -11.66 7.99 3.38
C ARG A 74 -11.61 9.47 3.11
N GLU A 75 -10.74 10.13 3.84
CA GLU A 75 -10.34 11.51 3.61
C GLU A 75 -8.89 11.55 3.14
N GLY A 76 -8.59 12.52 2.28
CA GLY A 76 -7.23 12.81 1.84
C GLY A 76 -6.86 14.27 2.07
N ARG A 77 -5.57 14.56 1.96
CA ARG A 77 -5.04 15.91 1.72
C ARG A 77 -3.69 15.86 1.01
N ILE A 78 -3.38 16.93 0.30
CA ILE A 78 -2.08 17.16 -0.33
C ILE A 78 -1.55 18.49 0.19
N THR A 79 -0.34 18.49 0.75
CA THR A 79 0.33 19.68 1.28
C THR A 79 1.65 19.90 0.56
N GLU A 80 1.85 21.11 0.02
CA GLU A 80 3.17 21.55 -0.42
C GLU A 80 3.94 22.16 0.76
N LEU A 81 5.13 21.64 1.01
CA LEU A 81 6.02 22.11 2.08
C LEU A 81 6.83 23.33 1.61
N PRO A 82 7.37 24.15 2.54
CA PRO A 82 8.19 25.31 2.18
C PRO A 82 9.46 25.00 1.37
N ASP A 83 9.93 23.75 1.41
CA ASP A 83 11.08 23.27 0.63
C ASP A 83 10.69 22.70 -0.75
N GLY A 84 9.41 22.82 -1.14
CA GLY A 84 8.88 22.37 -2.42
C GLY A 84 8.50 20.88 -2.46
N ARG A 85 8.73 20.11 -1.38
CA ARG A 85 8.24 18.73 -1.29
C ARG A 85 6.72 18.71 -1.21
N LEU A 86 6.13 17.60 -1.66
CA LEU A 86 4.71 17.32 -1.47
C LEU A 86 4.54 16.24 -0.42
N VAL A 87 3.55 16.40 0.45
CA VAL A 87 3.08 15.38 1.38
C VAL A 87 1.64 15.04 1.03
N ILE A 88 1.39 13.78 0.72
CA ILE A 88 0.07 13.22 0.46
C ILE A 88 -0.29 12.35 1.65
N GLU A 89 -1.47 12.57 2.22
CA GLU A 89 -1.93 11.81 3.37
C GLU A 89 -3.35 11.32 3.12
N SER A 90 -3.65 10.11 3.59
CA SER A 90 -5.02 9.61 3.61
C SER A 90 -5.29 8.81 4.88
N ARG A 91 -6.54 8.90 5.35
CA ARG A 91 -7.02 8.27 6.58
C ARG A 91 -8.52 8.00 6.47
N GLY A 92 -9.06 7.31 7.45
CA GLY A 92 -10.49 7.02 7.52
C GLY A 92 -10.78 5.56 7.20
N ALA A 93 -12.06 5.20 7.29
CA ALA A 93 -12.49 3.81 7.19
C ALA A 93 -12.63 3.38 5.74
N GLN A 94 -12.12 2.19 5.41
CA GLN A 94 -12.26 1.59 4.09
C GLN A 94 -12.27 0.06 4.18
N THR A 95 -13.16 -0.54 3.40
CA THR A 95 -13.11 -1.95 3.04
C THR A 95 -12.97 -2.11 1.53
N ILE A 96 -12.42 -3.26 1.11
CA ILE A 96 -12.29 -3.65 -0.29
C ILE A 96 -12.69 -5.11 -0.46
N ASP A 97 -13.13 -5.44 -1.67
CA ASP A 97 -13.34 -6.82 -2.09
C ASP A 97 -12.24 -7.24 -3.05
N LEU A 98 -11.77 -8.46 -2.89
CA LEU A 98 -10.77 -9.07 -3.74
C LEU A 98 -11.38 -10.29 -4.42
N THR A 99 -11.38 -10.31 -5.75
CA THR A 99 -11.92 -11.44 -6.53
C THR A 99 -10.84 -12.04 -7.41
N ARG A 100 -10.54 -13.32 -7.23
CA ARG A 100 -9.66 -14.09 -8.12
C ARG A 100 -10.39 -14.43 -9.41
N GLN A 101 -9.94 -13.91 -10.55
CA GLN A 101 -10.71 -13.97 -11.81
C GLN A 101 -10.81 -15.37 -12.43
N ASP A 102 -9.85 -16.26 -12.16
CA ASP A 102 -9.83 -17.63 -12.68
C ASP A 102 -10.79 -18.58 -11.94
N THR A 103 -10.97 -18.39 -10.62
CA THR A 103 -11.79 -19.27 -9.77
C THR A 103 -13.07 -18.63 -9.26
N GLY A 104 -13.18 -17.29 -9.31
CA GLY A 104 -14.27 -16.53 -8.68
C GLY A 104 -14.23 -16.53 -7.16
N GLN A 105 -13.14 -17.00 -6.53
CA GLN A 105 -12.99 -16.92 -5.08
C GLN A 105 -12.89 -15.46 -4.63
N MET A 106 -13.53 -15.15 -3.51
CA MET A 106 -13.61 -13.79 -2.97
C MET A 106 -13.07 -13.69 -1.55
N ILE A 107 -12.38 -12.59 -1.27
CA ILE A 107 -12.19 -12.05 0.08
C ILE A 107 -13.06 -10.79 0.13
N ASP A 108 -14.12 -10.88 0.90
CA ASP A 108 -15.17 -9.87 1.00
C ASP A 108 -14.90 -8.96 2.20
N GLU A 109 -15.11 -7.65 2.03
CA GLU A 109 -15.03 -6.64 3.08
C GLU A 109 -13.70 -6.61 3.85
N LEU A 110 -12.58 -6.76 3.13
CA LEU A 110 -11.25 -6.70 3.75
C LEU A 110 -10.98 -5.25 4.21
N ASN A 111 -10.83 -5.08 5.53
CA ASN A 111 -10.50 -3.78 6.11
C ASN A 111 -9.10 -3.30 5.70
N VAL A 112 -9.04 -2.15 5.04
CA VAL A 112 -7.82 -1.43 4.61
C VAL A 112 -7.80 0.02 5.10
N SER A 113 -8.35 0.26 6.29
CA SER A 113 -8.49 1.60 6.90
C SER A 113 -7.17 2.21 7.41
N GLY A 114 -6.04 1.53 7.22
CA GLY A 114 -4.72 1.98 7.65
C GLY A 114 -4.37 3.34 7.05
N PRO A 115 -3.78 4.26 7.84
CA PRO A 115 -3.24 5.51 7.32
C PRO A 115 -2.21 5.27 6.22
N TYR A 116 -2.16 6.20 5.26
CA TYR A 116 -1.15 6.23 4.22
C TYR A 116 -0.53 7.62 4.14
N PHE A 117 0.79 7.65 4.00
CA PHE A 117 1.59 8.85 3.85
C PHE A 117 2.50 8.69 2.63
N GLU A 118 2.66 9.75 1.85
CA GLU A 118 3.63 9.79 0.77
C GLU A 118 4.32 11.13 0.73
N VAL A 119 5.65 11.11 0.64
CA VAL A 119 6.47 12.31 0.48
C VAL A 119 7.14 12.27 -0.87
N VAL A 120 6.89 13.29 -1.69
CA VAL A 120 7.52 13.46 -3.00
C VAL A 120 8.54 14.58 -2.89
N SER A 121 9.77 14.34 -3.35
CA SER A 121 10.82 15.36 -3.43
C SER A 121 10.39 16.53 -4.33
N ALA A 122 10.96 17.71 -4.10
CA ALA A 122 10.64 18.90 -4.89
C ALA A 122 10.93 18.74 -6.40
N ASP A 123 11.89 17.89 -6.75
CA ASP A 123 12.24 17.55 -8.14
C ASP A 123 11.51 16.30 -8.68
N GLY A 124 10.67 15.65 -7.87
CA GLY A 124 9.92 14.45 -8.23
C GLY A 124 10.78 13.19 -8.42
N THR A 125 12.07 13.23 -8.09
CA THR A 125 13.00 12.11 -8.29
C THR A 125 13.04 11.11 -7.15
N TYR A 126 12.45 11.44 -6.00
CA TYR A 126 12.43 10.59 -4.82
C TYR A 126 11.06 10.59 -4.16
N ILE A 127 10.54 9.40 -3.88
CA ILE A 127 9.22 9.20 -3.26
C ILE A 127 9.38 8.26 -2.07
N ILE A 128 8.84 8.65 -0.92
CA ILE A 128 8.75 7.80 0.27
C ILE A 128 7.28 7.49 0.51
N GLY A 129 6.86 6.23 0.37
CA GLY A 129 5.53 5.76 0.72
C GLY A 129 5.53 5.05 2.07
N ILE A 130 4.62 5.40 2.98
CA ILE A 130 4.44 4.73 4.27
C ILE A 130 3.01 4.21 4.36
N TYR A 131 2.91 2.91 4.58
CA TYR A 131 1.67 2.16 4.63
C TYR A 131 1.49 1.59 6.03
N GLU A 132 0.60 2.19 6.81
CA GLU A 132 0.25 1.67 8.13
C GLU A 132 -0.84 0.60 8.02
N ALA A 133 -0.80 -0.38 8.91
CA ALA A 133 -1.84 -1.37 9.01
C ALA A 133 -3.17 -0.79 9.52
N PRO A 134 -4.33 -1.34 9.10
CA PRO A 134 -4.47 -2.42 8.13
C PRO A 134 -4.45 -1.92 6.67
N THR A 135 -3.68 -2.57 5.79
CA THR A 135 -3.66 -2.25 4.35
C THR A 135 -3.32 -3.46 3.49
N ILE A 136 -3.47 -3.35 2.16
CA ILE A 136 -2.92 -4.32 1.21
C ILE A 136 -1.74 -3.73 0.45
N LEU A 137 -0.83 -4.59 0.00
CA LEU A 137 0.30 -4.25 -0.86
C LEU A 137 0.31 -5.20 -2.05
N TYR A 138 0.64 -4.68 -3.22
CA TYR A 138 0.88 -5.42 -4.45
C TYR A 138 1.81 -4.59 -5.35
N PRO A 139 2.64 -5.22 -6.21
CA PRO A 139 3.45 -4.49 -7.17
C PRO A 139 2.59 -3.73 -8.18
N TYR A 140 2.89 -2.45 -8.38
CA TYR A 140 2.28 -1.58 -9.37
C TYR A 140 2.89 -1.84 -10.76
N PRO A 141 2.09 -2.27 -11.76
CA PRO A 141 2.59 -2.54 -13.11
C PRO A 141 3.31 -1.34 -13.75
N GLU A 142 2.95 -0.11 -13.37
CA GLU A 142 3.52 1.13 -13.89
C GLU A 142 4.96 1.38 -13.43
N LEU A 143 5.37 0.83 -12.29
CA LEU A 143 6.75 0.88 -11.79
C LEU A 143 7.65 -0.19 -12.43
N GLY A 144 7.06 -1.08 -13.22
CA GLY A 144 7.78 -2.11 -13.95
C GLY A 144 8.44 -3.14 -13.02
N PRO A 145 9.56 -3.77 -13.44
CA PRO A 145 10.18 -4.86 -12.69
C PRO A 145 10.86 -4.41 -11.39
N VAL A 146 11.08 -3.10 -11.19
CA VAL A 146 11.75 -2.55 -10.00
C VAL A 146 10.92 -2.83 -8.74
N ASP A 147 9.61 -2.60 -8.81
CA ASP A 147 8.71 -2.78 -7.68
C ASP A 147 8.54 -4.26 -7.29
N ALA A 148 8.32 -5.14 -8.27
CA ALA A 148 8.28 -6.57 -8.02
C ALA A 148 9.58 -7.10 -7.39
N ALA A 149 10.74 -6.57 -7.79
CA ALA A 149 12.02 -6.93 -7.19
C ALA A 149 12.16 -6.42 -5.74
N ALA A 150 11.61 -5.24 -5.42
CA ALA A 150 11.58 -4.71 -4.06
C ALA A 150 10.71 -5.59 -3.14
N PHE A 151 9.54 -6.03 -3.62
CA PHE A 151 8.68 -6.99 -2.91
C PHE A 151 9.42 -8.30 -2.63
N GLU A 152 10.04 -8.90 -3.65
CA GLU A 152 10.80 -10.15 -3.50
C GLU A 152 11.95 -9.98 -2.49
N ALA A 153 12.73 -8.90 -2.61
CA ALA A 153 13.85 -8.62 -1.72
C ALA A 153 13.43 -8.44 -0.26
N ALA A 154 12.28 -7.82 -0.01
CA ALA A 154 11.73 -7.61 1.32
C ALA A 154 10.91 -8.81 1.84
N GLY A 155 10.74 -9.87 1.05
CA GLY A 155 9.94 -11.04 1.40
C GLY A 155 8.43 -10.74 1.49
N ILE A 156 7.95 -9.74 0.76
CA ILE A 156 6.54 -9.39 0.66
C ILE A 156 5.91 -10.23 -0.47
N PRO A 157 4.80 -10.96 -0.21
CA PRO A 157 4.08 -11.68 -1.26
C PRO A 157 3.53 -10.77 -2.37
N ASP A 158 3.31 -11.31 -3.57
CA ASP A 158 2.73 -10.60 -4.73
C ASP A 158 1.38 -9.91 -4.44
N LEU A 159 0.64 -10.45 -3.46
CA LEU A 159 -0.54 -9.80 -2.88
C LEU A 159 -0.53 -10.03 -1.37
N ALA A 160 -0.28 -8.96 -0.63
CA ALA A 160 -0.03 -9.02 0.79
C ALA A 160 -1.05 -8.20 1.58
N TYR A 161 -1.41 -8.67 2.77
CA TYR A 161 -2.18 -7.92 3.76
C TYR A 161 -1.34 -7.60 4.98
N VAL A 162 -1.12 -6.31 5.21
CA VAL A 162 -0.42 -5.78 6.37
C VAL A 162 -1.42 -5.70 7.51
N LYS A 163 -1.41 -6.69 8.40
CA LYS A 163 -2.39 -6.80 9.50
C LYS A 163 -2.06 -5.89 10.69
N LYS A 164 -0.77 -5.65 10.94
CA LYS A 164 -0.22 -4.80 12.01
C LYS A 164 1.14 -4.26 11.59
N GLY A 165 1.54 -3.11 12.13
CA GLY A 165 2.83 -2.49 11.88
C GLY A 165 2.81 -1.57 10.67
N VAL A 166 3.97 -1.35 10.07
CA VAL A 166 4.19 -0.38 9.00
C VAL A 166 5.10 -0.98 7.92
N VAL A 167 4.82 -0.63 6.67
CA VAL A 167 5.73 -0.89 5.54
C VAL A 167 6.08 0.43 4.89
N ARG A 168 7.37 0.65 4.66
CA ARG A 168 7.89 1.83 3.99
C ARG A 168 8.51 1.43 2.66
N PHE A 169 8.27 2.21 1.63
CA PHE A 169 8.91 2.11 0.32
C PHE A 169 9.68 3.40 0.03
N ASP A 170 10.93 3.26 -0.38
CA ASP A 170 11.78 4.35 -0.84
C ASP A 170 12.04 4.15 -2.35
N LEU A 171 11.44 5.01 -3.18
CA LEU A 171 11.42 4.90 -4.63
C LEU A 171 12.24 6.03 -5.27
N VAL A 172 13.14 5.68 -6.20
CA VAL A 172 13.92 6.63 -7.00
C VAL A 172 13.44 6.61 -8.44
N ILE A 173 13.18 7.80 -8.98
CA ILE A 173 12.75 8.02 -10.36
C ILE A 173 13.88 8.67 -11.16
N ASP A 174 14.13 8.16 -12.37
CA ASP A 174 15.01 8.78 -13.34
C ASP A 174 14.35 10.07 -13.88
N PRO A 175 14.97 11.25 -13.71
CA PRO A 175 14.36 12.52 -14.09
C PRO A 175 14.22 12.71 -15.62
N GLU A 176 15.00 11.99 -16.42
CA GLU A 176 14.98 12.11 -17.88
C GLU A 176 13.86 11.27 -18.49
N THR A 177 13.61 10.09 -17.92
CA THR A 177 12.66 9.10 -18.45
C THR A 177 11.36 9.01 -17.67
N GLY A 178 11.34 9.47 -16.41
CA GLY A 178 10.23 9.30 -15.48
C GLY A 178 10.03 7.86 -15.00
N GLN A 179 11.01 6.97 -15.21
CA GLN A 179 10.92 5.55 -14.84
C GLN A 179 11.50 5.29 -13.46
N ALA A 180 10.95 4.30 -12.75
CA ALA A 180 11.55 3.78 -11.52
C ALA A 180 12.93 3.18 -11.80
N VAL A 181 13.92 3.57 -10.99
CA VAL A 181 15.31 3.08 -11.08
C VAL A 181 15.60 2.08 -9.98
N THR A 182 15.21 2.43 -8.76
CA THR A 182 15.36 1.60 -7.57
C THR A 182 14.15 1.78 -6.67
N GLU A 183 13.78 0.72 -5.98
CA GLU A 183 12.81 0.74 -4.91
C GLU A 183 13.31 -0.18 -3.80
N GLU A 184 13.26 0.30 -2.57
CA GLU A 184 13.61 -0.46 -1.38
C GLU A 184 12.42 -0.48 -0.44
N ALA A 185 12.11 -1.65 0.14
CA ALA A 185 11.03 -1.81 1.09
C ALA A 185 11.58 -2.18 2.48
N ASP A 186 11.21 -1.38 3.49
CA ASP A 186 11.45 -1.66 4.90
C ASP A 186 10.16 -2.15 5.56
N VAL A 187 10.23 -3.33 6.17
CA VAL A 187 9.06 -4.07 6.66
C VAL A 187 9.17 -4.27 8.16
N ASP A 188 8.51 -3.41 8.93
CA ASP A 188 8.23 -3.62 10.36
C ASP A 188 6.75 -3.95 10.56
N ALA A 189 6.34 -5.08 9.99
CA ALA A 189 4.93 -5.45 9.93
C ALA A 189 4.66 -6.95 10.04
N ARG A 190 3.42 -7.25 10.46
CA ARG A 190 2.83 -8.57 10.31
C ARG A 190 2.14 -8.66 8.94
N VAL A 191 2.84 -9.26 7.99
CA VAL A 191 2.37 -9.48 6.62
C VAL A 191 1.68 -10.85 6.49
N ILE A 192 0.57 -10.91 5.76
CA ILE A 192 -0.18 -12.12 5.41
C ILE A 192 -0.24 -12.25 3.90
N ASP A 193 0.11 -13.42 3.38
CA ASP A 193 -0.04 -13.76 1.97
C ASP A 193 -1.53 -13.99 1.64
N LEU A 194 -2.13 -13.09 0.87
CA LEU A 194 -3.53 -13.18 0.47
C LEU A 194 -3.78 -14.26 -0.60
N CYS A 195 -2.77 -14.64 -1.37
CA CYS A 195 -2.87 -15.75 -2.32
C CYS A 195 -3.14 -17.07 -1.58
N THR A 196 -2.43 -17.31 -0.48
CA THR A 196 -2.71 -18.49 0.37
C THR A 196 -4.08 -18.43 1.06
N TRP A 197 -4.59 -17.23 1.32
CA TRP A 197 -5.94 -17.06 1.89
C TRP A 197 -7.02 -17.46 0.88
N PHE A 198 -6.89 -17.08 -0.39
CA PHE A 198 -7.81 -17.55 -1.46
C PHE A 198 -7.91 -19.08 -1.51
N ASP A 199 -6.79 -19.78 -1.31
CA ASP A 199 -6.74 -21.25 -1.34
C ASP A 199 -7.34 -21.92 -0.08
N GLY A 200 -7.96 -21.14 0.82
CA GLY A 200 -8.62 -21.64 2.03
C GLY A 200 -7.67 -21.92 3.19
N ASN A 201 -6.37 -21.66 3.03
CA ASN A 201 -5.37 -21.82 4.07
C ASN A 201 -5.30 -20.55 4.94
N ARG A 202 -6.35 -20.30 5.73
CA ARG A 202 -6.51 -19.08 6.57
C ARG A 202 -5.54 -18.98 7.76
N GLY A 203 -4.36 -19.60 7.69
CA GLY A 203 -3.39 -19.59 8.78
C GLY A 203 -3.88 -20.30 10.05
N HIS A 204 -4.83 -21.24 9.92
CA HIS A 204 -5.03 -22.24 10.97
C HIS A 204 -3.78 -23.12 10.98
N GLY A 205 -2.83 -22.79 11.85
CA GLY A 205 -1.68 -23.65 12.09
C GLY A 205 -2.16 -25.08 12.24
N ASN A 206 -1.48 -26.00 11.54
CA ASN A 206 -1.71 -27.44 11.62
C ASN A 206 -1.74 -27.87 13.10
N GLY A 207 -2.93 -27.84 13.69
CA GLY A 207 -3.28 -28.56 14.90
C GLY A 207 -3.35 -30.02 14.53
N ASN A 208 -2.19 -30.62 14.24
CA ASN A 208 -1.99 -32.06 14.30
C ASN A 208 -2.13 -32.50 15.76
N GLY A 209 -3.37 -32.44 16.25
CA GLY A 209 -3.82 -33.11 17.46
C GLY A 209 -4.45 -34.43 17.05
N ASN A 210 -3.60 -35.44 16.85
CA ASN A 210 -3.91 -36.87 17.01
C ASN A 210 -5.24 -37.08 17.78
N GLY A 211 -6.28 -37.64 17.18
CA GLY A 211 -6.24 -39.03 16.76
C GLY A 211 -6.02 -39.93 17.98
N ASN A 212 -7.00 -40.00 18.90
CA ASN A 212 -7.02 -41.10 19.86
C ASN A 212 -8.45 -41.56 20.20
N GLY A 213 -8.88 -42.57 19.45
CA GLY A 213 -9.52 -43.77 20.01
C GLY A 213 -10.89 -43.62 20.67
N HIS A 214 -11.95 -43.60 19.85
CA HIS A 214 -13.21 -44.21 20.28
C HIS A 214 -12.99 -45.71 20.53
N LYS A 215 -12.95 -46.12 21.80
CA LYS A 215 -13.26 -47.50 22.19
C LYS A 215 -14.67 -47.55 22.76
N ASN A 216 -15.60 -48.00 21.93
CA ASN A 216 -16.91 -48.47 22.35
C ASN A 216 -16.72 -49.74 23.19
N GLY A 217 -16.86 -49.60 24.51
CA GLY A 217 -17.06 -50.72 25.41
C GLY A 217 -18.55 -51.00 25.56
N ASN A 218 -19.05 -51.96 24.78
CA ASN A 218 -20.34 -52.62 25.02
C ASN A 218 -20.30 -53.27 26.40
N HIS A 219 -21.18 -52.85 27.31
CA HIS A 219 -21.53 -53.64 28.49
C HIS A 219 -22.87 -54.32 28.22
N ARG A 220 -22.83 -55.64 28.00
CA ARG A 220 -23.94 -56.54 28.21
C ARG A 220 -23.50 -57.60 29.22
N ASP A 221 -24.46 -57.92 30.07
CA ASP A 221 -24.56 -58.98 31.09
C ASP A 221 -23.86 -58.73 32.43
#